data_AF-A0A6G1K1X6-F1
#
_entry.id   AF-A0A6G1K1X6-F1
#
_cell.length_a   1.000
_cell.length_b   1.000
_cell.length_c   1.000
_cell.angle_alpha   90.00
_cell.angle_beta   90.00
_cell.angle_gamma   90.00
#
_symmetry.space_group_name_H-M   'P 1'
#
loop_
_entity.id
_entity.type
_entity.pdbx_description
1 polymer ?
#
loop_
_entity_poly.entity_id
_entity_poly.type
_entity_poly.pdbx_seq_one_letter_code
_entity_poly.pdbx_strand_id
1 'polypeptide(L)'
;MSATALPITSERFAAALRELPVSSLHAKVSELQNAIAHLEESNKALEEFVREENDQDCYEALMENKEVVLRNRERIELIRKEVVELRGLPWTAEEGKTTTAPATAGEVDIADSETGLNGIGNTATTAAASTNATATGRPQEQTTSSATTEEEEGVFL
;
A
#
# COMPACT_ATOMS: atom_id res chain seq x y z
N MET A 1 3.85 -10.87 -22.05
CA MET A 1 4.59 -10.63 -20.80
C MET A 1 5.91 -9.94 -21.15
N SER A 2 6.15 -8.76 -20.58
CA SER A 2 7.24 -7.83 -20.95
C SER A 2 8.61 -8.26 -20.41
N ALA A 3 9.10 -9.44 -20.78
CA ALA A 3 10.38 -9.99 -20.34
C ALA A 3 11.62 -9.25 -20.92
N THR A 4 11.41 -8.25 -21.79
CA THR A 4 12.46 -7.49 -22.48
C THR A 4 12.68 -6.07 -21.94
N ALA A 5 11.95 -5.66 -20.89
CA ALA A 5 12.19 -4.37 -20.25
C ALA A 5 13.42 -4.46 -19.34
N LEU A 6 14.56 -3.99 -19.83
CA LEU A 6 15.79 -3.92 -19.04
C LEU A 6 15.57 -3.01 -17.82
N PRO A 7 15.94 -3.44 -16.60
CA PRO A 7 15.93 -2.57 -15.43
C PRO A 7 16.78 -1.32 -15.68
N ILE A 8 16.28 -0.16 -15.25
CA ILE A 8 17.10 1.07 -15.27
C ILE A 8 18.32 0.90 -14.36
N THR A 9 19.50 1.13 -14.94
CA THR A 9 20.79 1.09 -14.24
C THR A 9 20.87 2.18 -13.17
N SER A 10 21.57 1.90 -12.06
CA SER A 10 21.80 2.85 -10.97
C SER A 10 22.41 4.18 -11.45
N GLU A 11 23.34 4.14 -12.40
CA GLU A 11 23.97 5.34 -12.96
C GLU A 11 22.97 6.25 -13.70
N ARG A 12 22.16 5.67 -14.58
CA ARG A 12 21.10 6.40 -15.30
C ARG A 12 20.06 6.97 -14.34
N PHE A 13 19.72 6.22 -13.29
CA PHE A 13 18.82 6.71 -12.25
C PHE A 13 19.41 7.93 -11.53
N ALA A 14 20.67 7.84 -11.06
CA ALA A 14 21.36 8.94 -10.39
C ALA A 14 21.51 10.18 -11.28
N ALA A 15 21.78 10.00 -12.58
CA ALA A 15 21.87 11.10 -13.53
C ALA A 15 20.53 11.86 -13.64
N ALA A 16 19.40 11.13 -13.65
CA ALA A 16 18.08 11.74 -13.73
C ALA A 16 17.74 12.55 -12.47
N LEU A 17 18.18 12.13 -11.27
CA LEU A 17 17.85 12.80 -10.01
C LEU A 17 18.18 14.30 -9.99
N ARG A 18 19.25 14.70 -10.69
CA ARG A 18 19.72 16.09 -10.77
C ARG A 18 18.69 17.05 -11.38
N GLU A 19 17.81 16.54 -12.24
CA GLU A 19 16.81 17.34 -12.96
C GLU A 19 15.49 17.45 -12.17
N LEU A 20 15.29 16.67 -11.10
CA LEU A 20 14.04 16.67 -10.34
C LEU A 20 14.03 17.74 -9.23
N PRO A 21 12.88 18.39 -8.96
CA PRO A 21 12.72 19.21 -7.78
C PRO A 21 12.73 18.35 -6.50
N VAL A 22 13.08 18.97 -5.36
CA VAL A 22 13.22 18.28 -4.06
C VAL A 22 11.93 17.58 -3.64
N SER A 23 10.77 18.18 -3.90
CA SER A 23 9.46 17.57 -3.62
C SER A 23 9.27 16.24 -4.35
N SER A 24 9.68 16.16 -5.62
CA SER A 24 9.63 14.92 -6.41
C SER A 24 10.62 13.87 -5.90
N LEU A 25 11.77 14.27 -5.36
CA LEU A 25 12.71 13.34 -4.73
C LEU A 25 12.08 12.67 -3.49
N HIS A 26 11.46 13.45 -2.60
CA HIS A 26 10.76 12.89 -1.44
C HIS A 26 9.57 12.01 -1.85
N ALA A 27 8.78 12.44 -2.83
CA ALA A 27 7.70 11.62 -3.36
C ALA A 27 8.22 10.28 -3.90
N LYS A 28 9.38 10.29 -4.56
CA LYS A 28 10.00 9.06 -5.06
C LYS A 28 10.48 8.14 -3.94
N VAL A 29 10.98 8.69 -2.84
CA VAL A 29 11.35 7.90 -1.65
C VAL A 29 10.11 7.21 -1.07
N SER A 30 9.01 7.93 -0.89
CA SER A 30 7.75 7.34 -0.37
C SER A 30 7.21 6.25 -1.28
N GLU A 31 7.24 6.45 -2.60
CA GLU A 31 6.87 5.42 -3.58
C GLU A 31 7.74 4.15 -3.43
N LEU A 32 9.07 4.32 -3.35
CA LEU A 32 10.00 3.20 -3.22
C LEU A 32 9.83 2.46 -1.88
N GLN A 33 9.58 3.19 -0.78
CA GLN A 33 9.30 2.61 0.52
C GLN A 33 8.02 1.78 0.50
N ASN A 34 6.94 2.29 -0.10
CA ASN A 34 5.69 1.56 -0.26
C ASN A 34 5.89 0.29 -1.10
N ALA A 35 6.63 0.40 -2.21
CA ALA A 35 6.94 -0.75 -3.06
C ALA A 35 7.75 -1.81 -2.31
N ILE A 36 8.73 -1.41 -1.49
CA ILE A 36 9.49 -2.34 -0.63
C ILE A 36 8.57 -3.01 0.38
N ALA A 37 7.72 -2.25 1.08
CA ALA A 37 6.81 -2.79 2.09
C ALA A 37 5.88 -3.87 1.49
N HIS A 38 5.29 -3.59 0.32
CA HIS A 38 4.45 -4.57 -0.36
C HIS A 38 5.22 -5.80 -0.85
N LEU A 39 6.44 -5.63 -1.35
CA LEU A 39 7.28 -6.76 -1.76
C LEU A 39 7.69 -7.63 -0.58
N GLU A 40 8.00 -7.03 0.57
CA GLU A 40 8.34 -7.77 1.79
C GLU A 40 7.14 -8.55 2.34
N GLU A 41 5.95 -7.96 2.32
CA GLU A 41 4.71 -8.65 2.69
C GLU A 41 4.42 -9.82 1.74
N SER A 42 4.53 -9.60 0.43
CA SER A 42 4.35 -10.66 -0.58
C SER A 42 5.40 -11.76 -0.45
N ASN A 43 6.65 -11.42 -0.14
CA ASN A 43 7.72 -12.40 0.05
C ASN A 43 7.47 -13.26 1.28
N LYS A 44 6.97 -12.67 2.36
CA LYS A 44 6.60 -13.42 3.57
C LYS A 44 5.51 -14.45 3.28
N ALA A 45 4.51 -14.08 2.50
CA ALA A 45 3.48 -15.02 2.06
C ALA A 45 4.08 -16.13 1.18
N LEU A 46 4.95 -15.77 0.23
CA LEU A 46 5.59 -16.73 -0.69
C LEU A 46 6.53 -17.71 0.04
N GLU A 47 7.19 -17.29 1.12
CA GLU A 47 8.03 -18.16 1.95
C GLU A 47 7.25 -19.31 2.62
N GLU A 48 5.95 -19.14 2.86
CA GLU A 48 5.07 -20.21 3.36
C GLU A 48 4.85 -21.27 2.28
N PHE A 49 4.47 -20.86 1.07
CA PHE A 49 4.27 -21.75 -0.07
C PHE A 49 5.54 -22.50 -0.47
N VAL A 50 6.70 -21.84 -0.52
CA VAL A 50 7.99 -22.48 -0.83
C VAL A 50 8.31 -23.59 0.18
N ARG A 51 7.98 -23.38 1.46
CA ARG A 51 8.26 -24.35 2.53
C ARG A 51 7.32 -25.55 2.47
N GLU A 52 6.04 -25.31 2.18
CA GLU A 52 5.00 -26.35 2.20
C GLU A 52 4.98 -27.18 0.92
N GLU A 53 5.11 -26.53 -0.23
CA GLU A 53 4.92 -27.15 -1.54
C GLU A 53 6.25 -27.50 -2.24
N ASN A 54 7.38 -27.02 -1.72
CA ASN A 54 8.72 -27.16 -2.34
C ASN A 54 8.71 -26.76 -3.83
N ASP A 55 7.95 -25.70 -4.13
CA ASP A 55 7.75 -25.18 -5.47
C ASP A 55 8.97 -24.33 -5.89
N GLN A 56 9.63 -24.78 -6.95
CA GLN A 56 10.83 -24.15 -7.50
C GLN A 56 10.55 -22.79 -8.15
N ASP A 57 9.41 -22.63 -8.84
CA ASP A 57 9.04 -21.38 -9.50
C ASP A 57 8.74 -20.32 -8.43
N CYS A 58 8.09 -20.72 -7.33
CA CYS A 58 7.87 -19.85 -6.18
C CYS A 58 9.18 -19.46 -5.49
N TYR A 59 10.16 -20.36 -5.42
CA TYR A 59 11.49 -20.04 -4.89
C TYR A 59 12.23 -19.03 -5.79
N GLU A 60 12.19 -19.22 -7.11
CA GLU A 60 12.80 -18.30 -8.06
C GLU A 60 12.17 -16.90 -8.00
N ALA A 61 10.84 -16.82 -7.95
CA ALA A 61 10.11 -15.57 -7.78
C ALA A 61 10.48 -14.86 -6.47
N LEU A 62 10.62 -15.61 -5.37
CA LEU A 62 11.07 -15.08 -4.08
C LEU A 62 12.47 -14.46 -4.18
N MET A 63 13.39 -15.11 -4.88
CA MET A 63 14.75 -14.62 -5.07
C MET A 63 14.77 -13.37 -5.95
N GLU A 64 14.01 -13.33 -7.05
CA GLU A 64 13.90 -12.15 -7.91
C GLU A 64 13.33 -10.95 -7.13
N ASN A 65 12.27 -11.15 -6.35
CA ASN A 65 11.68 -10.09 -5.53
C ASN A 65 12.68 -9.54 -4.51
N LYS A 66 13.52 -10.40 -3.90
CA LYS A 66 14.59 -9.96 -3.00
C LYS A 66 15.61 -9.06 -3.71
N GLU A 67 15.96 -9.37 -4.95
CA GLU A 67 16.82 -8.49 -5.76
C GLU A 67 16.15 -7.15 -6.09
N VAL A 68 14.84 -7.14 -6.38
CA VAL A 68 14.08 -5.91 -6.60
C VAL A 68 14.09 -5.03 -5.35
N VAL A 69 13.91 -5.61 -4.18
CA VAL A 69 13.99 -4.90 -2.89
C VAL A 69 15.37 -4.27 -2.71
N LEU A 70 16.45 -5.01 -2.97
CA LEU A 70 17.82 -4.48 -2.88
C LEU A 70 18.03 -3.30 -3.83
N ARG A 71 17.60 -3.42 -5.08
CA ARG A 71 17.68 -2.32 -6.08
C ARG A 71 16.87 -1.09 -5.65
N ASN A 72 15.69 -1.28 -5.06
CA ASN A 72 14.89 -0.15 -4.58
C ASN A 72 15.54 0.53 -3.36
N ARG A 73 16.18 -0.22 -2.46
CA ARG A 73 16.97 0.34 -1.36
C ARG A 73 18.17 1.14 -1.87
N GLU A 74 18.91 0.61 -2.83
CA GLU A 74 20.02 1.33 -3.47
C GLU A 74 19.55 2.65 -4.09
N ARG A 75 18.37 2.66 -4.74
CA ARG A 75 17.77 3.89 -5.28
C ARG A 75 17.43 4.91 -4.21
N ILE A 76 16.95 4.48 -3.04
CA ILE A 76 16.71 5.38 -1.90
C ILE A 76 18.04 6.01 -1.44
N GLU A 77 19.13 5.23 -1.36
CA GLU A 77 20.45 5.74 -1.01
C GLU A 77 21.00 6.75 -2.03
N LEU A 78 20.76 6.53 -3.33
CA LEU A 78 21.11 7.50 -4.36
C LEU A 78 20.34 8.82 -4.21
N ILE A 79 19.05 8.74 -3.85
CA ILE A 79 18.26 9.95 -3.55
C ILE A 79 18.77 10.64 -2.29
N ARG A 80 19.12 9.88 -1.24
CA ARG A 80 19.73 10.41 0.00
C ARG A 80 21.01 11.16 -0.31
N LYS A 81 21.88 10.57 -1.11
CA LYS A 81 23.14 11.20 -1.56
C LYS A 81 22.89 12.49 -2.32
N GLU A 82 21.97 12.49 -3.28
CA GLU A 82 21.59 13.70 -4.03
C GLU A 82 21.09 14.82 -3.10
N VAL A 83 20.22 14.50 -2.14
CA VAL A 83 19.66 15.50 -1.22
C VAL A 83 20.71 16.05 -0.24
N VAL A 84 21.50 15.16 0.38
CA VAL A 84 22.43 15.53 1.45
C VAL A 84 23.74 16.08 0.91
N GLU A 85 24.39 15.37 -0.02
CA GLU A 85 25.73 15.73 -0.47
C GLU A 85 25.71 16.78 -1.59
N LEU A 86 24.78 16.68 -2.53
CA LEU A 86 24.77 17.56 -3.71
C LEU A 86 23.93 18.82 -3.49
N ARG A 87 22.79 18.72 -2.81
CA ARG A 87 21.92 19.87 -2.51
C ARG A 87 22.19 20.48 -1.14
N GLY A 88 22.92 19.81 -0.26
CA GLY A 88 23.25 20.31 1.08
C GLY A 88 22.02 20.44 1.98
N LEU A 89 20.94 19.70 1.69
CA LEU A 89 19.70 19.75 2.45
C LEU A 89 19.67 18.63 3.49
N PRO A 90 19.06 18.86 4.66
CA PRO A 90 18.87 17.81 5.65
C PRO A 90 18.00 16.68 5.06
N TRP A 91 18.36 15.44 5.36
CA TRP A 91 17.51 14.30 5.02
C TRP A 91 16.32 14.23 5.98
N THR A 92 15.13 14.50 5.47
CA THR A 92 13.87 14.46 6.22
C THR A 92 12.89 13.44 5.66
N ALA A 93 13.36 12.47 4.85
CA ALA A 93 12.48 11.37 4.48
C ALA A 93 11.98 10.73 5.76
N GLU A 94 10.66 10.58 5.88
CA GLU A 94 9.97 10.00 7.03
C GLU A 94 10.47 8.56 7.23
N GLU A 95 11.61 8.41 7.89
CA GLU A 95 12.08 7.15 8.45
C GLU A 95 11.06 6.81 9.53
N GLY A 96 10.09 5.97 9.17
CA GLY A 96 8.96 5.49 9.98
C GLY A 96 8.89 6.08 11.38
N LYS A 97 8.17 7.20 11.51
CA LYS A 97 7.92 7.88 12.78
C LYS A 97 7.16 6.96 13.74
N THR A 98 7.85 6.05 14.41
CA THR A 98 7.55 5.74 15.80
C THR A 98 7.83 7.03 16.56
N THR A 99 6.76 7.71 16.95
CA THR A 99 6.82 8.96 17.69
C THR A 99 7.50 8.72 19.04
N THR A 100 8.80 8.95 19.13
CA THR A 100 9.48 9.30 20.38
C THR A 100 10.04 10.70 20.22
N ALA A 101 9.21 11.69 20.55
CA ALA A 101 9.65 13.06 20.72
C ALA A 101 10.55 13.16 21.97
N PRO A 102 11.74 13.76 21.91
CA PRO A 102 12.39 14.30 23.10
C PRO A 102 11.91 15.74 23.25
N ALA A 103 10.83 15.96 24.00
CA ALA A 103 10.50 17.29 24.51
C ALA A 103 11.39 17.52 25.75
N THR A 104 12.56 18.11 25.54
CA THR A 104 13.40 18.64 26.61
C THR A 104 12.68 19.82 27.28
N ALA A 105 12.57 19.72 28.60
CA ALA A 105 11.95 20.67 29.50
C ALA A 105 12.61 22.06 29.48
N GLY A 106 11.81 23.10 29.68
CA GLY A 106 12.23 24.48 29.92
C GLY A 106 11.06 25.45 30.11
N GLU A 107 10.43 25.38 31.29
CA GLU A 107 9.89 26.48 32.11
C GLU A 107 8.98 27.57 31.47
N VAL A 108 7.67 27.60 31.81
CA VAL A 108 7.08 28.49 32.84
C VAL A 108 5.58 28.21 33.01
N ASP A 109 5.21 27.99 34.28
CA ASP A 109 3.84 27.86 34.78
C ASP A 109 3.14 29.24 34.82
N ILE A 110 2.06 29.41 34.06
CA ILE A 110 0.93 30.29 34.42
C ILE A 110 -0.36 29.59 33.96
N ALA A 111 -1.18 29.28 34.97
CA ALA A 111 -2.51 28.70 34.83
C ALA A 111 -3.51 29.58 34.05
N ASP A 112 -4.58 28.91 33.60
CA ASP A 112 -5.91 29.41 33.27
C ASP A 112 -6.27 29.53 31.77
N SER A 113 -6.77 28.44 31.19
CA SER A 113 -8.01 28.48 30.41
C SER A 113 -8.45 27.07 30.01
N GLU A 114 -9.74 26.83 30.26
CA GLU A 114 -10.44 25.56 30.16
C GLU A 114 -10.72 25.12 28.71
N THR A 115 -10.96 23.81 28.57
CA THR A 115 -11.80 23.12 27.56
C THR A 115 -11.33 23.02 26.10
N GLY A 116 -11.18 21.76 25.66
CA GLY A 116 -11.08 21.41 24.24
C GLY A 116 -10.72 19.95 23.96
N LEU A 117 -11.29 18.99 24.71
CA LEU A 117 -11.13 17.56 24.46
C LEU A 117 -12.04 17.17 23.28
N ASN A 118 -11.47 16.84 22.11
CA ASN A 118 -12.25 16.28 21.00
C ASN A 118 -11.92 14.79 20.83
N GLY A 119 -12.47 13.99 21.74
CA GLY A 119 -12.63 12.55 21.57
C GLY A 119 -14.10 12.27 21.25
N ILE A 120 -14.41 11.89 20.01
CA ILE A 120 -15.74 11.44 19.63
C ILE A 120 -15.67 9.91 19.53
N GLY A 121 -16.23 9.27 20.55
CA GLY A 121 -16.26 7.83 20.72
C GLY A 121 -17.17 7.13 19.71
N ASN A 122 -16.66 6.03 19.15
CA ASN A 122 -17.44 5.00 18.48
C ASN A 122 -18.14 4.15 19.54
N THR A 123 -19.40 4.47 19.85
CA THR A 123 -20.23 3.68 20.76
C THR A 123 -20.68 2.39 20.08
N ALA A 124 -20.03 1.30 20.49
CA ALA A 124 -20.48 -0.06 20.25
C ALA A 124 -21.92 -0.24 20.75
N THR A 125 -22.82 -0.63 19.84
CA THR A 125 -24.17 -1.07 20.16
C THR A 125 -24.13 -2.54 20.54
N THR A 126 -24.44 -2.84 21.81
CA THR A 126 -24.71 -4.20 22.30
C THR A 126 -26.00 -4.16 23.11
N ALA A 127 -26.77 -5.27 23.01
CA ALA A 127 -28.00 -5.65 23.72
C ALA A 127 -29.29 -5.29 22.95
N ALA A 128 -30.31 -6.14 22.86
CA ALA A 128 -30.52 -7.53 23.28
C ALA A 128 -31.83 -8.04 22.62
N ALA A 129 -32.08 -9.34 22.80
CA ALA A 129 -33.06 -10.22 22.17
C ALA A 129 -34.57 -9.94 22.38
N SER A 130 -35.36 -10.63 21.53
CA SER A 130 -36.75 -11.14 21.74
C SER A 130 -37.89 -10.10 21.79
N THR A 131 -39.10 -10.28 21.22
CA THR A 131 -39.91 -11.48 20.92
C THR A 131 -41.13 -11.10 20.06
N ASN A 132 -41.60 -12.04 19.22
CA ASN A 132 -42.97 -12.33 18.71
C ASN A 132 -44.00 -11.22 18.41
N ALA A 133 -44.53 -11.18 17.18
CA ALA A 133 -45.87 -11.72 16.84
C ALA A 133 -46.30 -11.47 15.36
N THR A 134 -46.53 -12.57 14.65
CA THR A 134 -47.63 -12.90 13.70
C THR A 134 -48.37 -11.79 12.93
N ALA A 135 -48.31 -11.82 11.59
CA ALA A 135 -49.51 -11.79 10.73
C ALA A 135 -49.23 -12.21 9.27
N THR A 136 -50.00 -13.21 8.85
CA THR A 136 -50.15 -13.93 7.59
C THR A 136 -50.34 -13.09 6.32
N GLY A 137 -49.78 -13.52 5.19
CA GLY A 137 -50.23 -13.08 3.85
C GLY A 137 -49.31 -13.45 2.67
N ARG A 138 -49.46 -14.68 2.14
CA ARG A 138 -49.13 -15.05 0.73
C ARG A 138 -50.44 -14.92 -0.08
N PRO A 139 -50.49 -14.93 -1.44
CA PRO A 139 -49.42 -15.05 -2.44
C PRO A 139 -49.55 -14.10 -3.66
N GLN A 140 -48.57 -14.04 -4.56
CA GLN A 140 -48.78 -14.32 -5.99
C GLN A 140 -47.47 -14.39 -6.79
N GLU A 141 -47.27 -15.55 -7.43
CA GLU A 141 -46.42 -15.73 -8.60
C GLU A 141 -46.99 -14.94 -9.77
N GLN A 142 -46.13 -14.30 -10.56
CA GLN A 142 -46.44 -14.05 -11.96
C GLN A 142 -45.21 -14.31 -12.83
N THR A 143 -45.22 -15.52 -13.38
CA THR A 143 -44.51 -15.92 -14.58
C THR A 143 -45.02 -15.10 -15.76
N THR A 144 -44.12 -14.51 -16.55
CA THR A 144 -44.41 -14.18 -17.95
C THR A 144 -43.20 -14.56 -18.78
N SER A 145 -43.29 -15.75 -19.34
CA SER A 145 -42.55 -16.18 -20.52
C SER A 145 -43.16 -15.50 -21.76
N SER A 146 -42.31 -14.97 -22.64
CA SER A 146 -42.62 -14.83 -24.07
C SER A 146 -41.32 -14.87 -24.85
N ALA A 147 -41.21 -15.93 -25.65
CA ALA A 147 -40.15 -16.21 -26.61
C ALA A 147 -40.49 -15.59 -27.98
N THR A 148 -39.46 -15.32 -28.79
CA THR A 148 -39.38 -15.43 -30.27
C THR A 148 -38.00 -14.84 -30.68
N THR A 149 -36.96 -15.67 -30.91
CA THR A 149 -36.46 -16.28 -32.17
C THR A 149 -35.93 -15.29 -33.22
N GLU A 150 -34.65 -15.46 -33.57
CA GLU A 150 -33.93 -15.24 -34.85
C GLU A 150 -32.42 -15.31 -34.48
N GLU A 151 -31.76 -16.47 -34.43
CA GLU A 151 -31.17 -17.22 -35.56
C GLU A 151 -30.54 -16.32 -36.64
N GLU A 152 -29.23 -16.08 -36.56
CA GLU A 152 -28.40 -16.18 -37.78
C GLU A 152 -26.94 -16.56 -37.47
N GLU A 153 -26.48 -17.48 -38.29
CA GLU A 153 -25.29 -18.31 -38.28
C GLU A 153 -24.14 -17.58 -39.03
N GLY A 154 -22.89 -17.77 -38.63
CA GLY A 154 -21.76 -17.11 -39.30
C GLY A 154 -20.40 -17.73 -38.98
N VAL A 155 -20.18 -18.97 -39.42
CA VAL A 155 -18.84 -19.55 -39.58
C VAL A 155 -18.30 -19.12 -40.95
N PHE A 156 -17.13 -18.48 -41.01
CA PHE A 156 -16.35 -18.35 -42.23
C PHE A 156 -14.95 -18.93 -42.03
N LEU A 157 -14.57 -19.72 -43.05
CA LEU A 157 -13.41 -20.62 -43.21
C LEU A 157 -12.04 -20.01 -42.93
#